data_AF-A0A7K9ICW8-F1
#
_entry.id   AF-A0A7K9ICW8-F1
#
_cell.length_a   1.000
_cell.length_b   1.000
_cell.length_c   1.000
_cell.angle_alpha   90.00
_cell.angle_beta   90.00
_cell.angle_gamma   90.00
#
_symmetry.space_group_name_H-M   'P 1'
#
loop_
_entity.id
_entity.type
_entity.pdbx_description
1 polymer ?
#
loop_
_entity_poly.entity_id
_entity_poly.type
_entity_poly.pdbx_seq_one_letter_code
_entity_poly.pdbx_strand_id
1 'polypeptide(L)'
;MSGYTEDEKLRLQQLRALRRRWLRDQELSEREPVLPRQKLGPVAAFWERFLQPGGFWRHQVYKVCETSGFILTRVLVPAWIICYYLKYHVMKKPHGIVESNPRIFP
;
A
#
# COMPACT_ATOMS: atom_id res chain seq x y z
N MET A 1 16.36 39.69 43.63
CA MET A 1 15.59 38.65 42.92
C MET A 1 14.21 39.24 42.63
N SER A 2 14.07 40.06 41.59
CA SER A 2 12.76 40.66 41.29
C SER A 2 11.88 39.58 40.66
N GLY A 3 10.87 39.15 41.42
CA GLY A 3 9.79 38.34 40.88
C GLY A 3 8.98 39.13 39.85
N TYR A 4 8.06 38.41 39.19
CA TYR A 4 7.10 39.00 38.26
C TYR A 4 6.35 40.19 38.89
N THR A 5 6.17 41.25 38.12
CA THR A 5 5.30 42.37 38.48
C THR A 5 3.83 41.90 38.51
N GLU A 6 2.96 42.60 39.24
CA GLU A 6 1.56 42.18 39.37
C GLU A 6 0.83 42.12 38.01
N ASP A 7 1.16 43.02 37.08
CA ASP A 7 0.63 43.01 35.72
C ASP A 7 1.09 41.79 34.92
N GLU A 8 2.36 41.38 35.08
CA GLU A 8 2.89 40.17 34.45
C GLU A 8 2.23 38.90 35.00
N LYS A 9 1.96 38.86 36.31
CA LYS A 9 1.23 37.75 36.94
C LYS A 9 -0.20 37.66 36.41
N LEU A 10 -0.89 38.80 36.30
CA LEU A 10 -2.25 38.89 35.76
C LEU A 10 -2.28 38.43 34.29
N ARG A 11 -1.33 38.89 33.47
CA ARG A 11 -1.17 38.46 32.08
C ARG A 11 -0.90 36.97 31.96
N LEU A 12 -0.02 36.40 32.80
CA LEU A 12 0.28 34.97 32.78
C LEU A 12 -0.92 34.12 33.19
N GLN A 13 -1.73 34.58 34.14
CA GLN A 13 -2.98 33.90 34.50
C GLN A 13 -3.98 33.91 33.33
N GLN A 14 -4.15 35.05 32.66
CA GLN A 14 -5.01 35.16 31.47
C GLN A 14 -4.54 34.22 30.35
N LEU A 15 -3.24 34.21 30.05
CA LEU A 15 -2.67 33.31 29.04
C LEU A 15 -2.83 31.84 29.41
N ARG A 16 -2.66 31.46 30.69
CA ARG A 16 -2.91 30.09 31.15
C ARG A 16 -4.38 29.69 31.03
N ALA A 17 -5.31 30.60 31.24
CA ALA A 17 -6.73 30.33 31.08
C ALA A 17 -7.08 30.06 29.61
N LEU A 18 -6.58 30.91 28.70
CA LEU A 18 -6.75 30.73 27.26
C LEU A 18 -6.08 29.45 26.76
N ARG A 19 -4.85 29.16 27.21
CA ARG A 19 -4.13 27.94 26.83
C ARG A 19 -4.86 26.68 27.26
N ARG A 20 -5.45 26.65 28.46
CA ARG A 20 -6.22 25.50 28.95
C ARG A 20 -7.51 25.27 28.15
N ARG A 21 -8.18 26.34 27.71
CA ARG A 21 -9.34 26.22 26.81
C ARG A 21 -8.93 25.73 25.43
N TRP A 22 -7.89 26.32 24.85
CA TRP A 22 -7.34 25.88 23.58
C TRP A 22 -6.95 24.40 23.57
N LEU A 23 -6.27 23.93 24.62
CA LEU A 23 -5.89 22.51 24.73
C LEU A 23 -7.10 21.58 24.81
N ARG A 24 -8.19 22.01 25.46
CA ARG A 24 -9.45 21.27 25.50
C ARG A 24 -10.14 21.25 24.14
N ASP A 25 -10.09 22.35 23.41
CA ASP A 25 -10.67 22.44 22.06
C ASP A 25 -9.91 21.63 21.01
N GLN A 26 -8.69 21.16 21.32
CA GLN A 26 -7.92 20.23 20.50
C GLN A 26 -8.26 18.75 20.77
N GLU A 27 -9.04 18.45 21.80
CA GLU A 27 -9.52 17.08 22.03
C GLU A 27 -10.58 16.76 20.96
N LEU A 28 -10.15 16.04 19.93
CA LEU A 28 -11.03 15.58 18.85
C LEU A 28 -12.08 14.64 19.42
N SER A 29 -13.34 14.90 19.08
CA SER A 29 -14.44 13.98 19.34
C SER A 29 -14.28 12.71 18.50
N GLU A 30 -14.77 11.57 18.99
CA GLU A 30 -14.72 10.28 18.28
C GLU A 30 -15.33 10.30 16.87
N ARG A 31 -16.16 11.29 16.55
CA ARG A 31 -16.83 11.43 15.26
C ARG A 31 -16.05 12.35 14.33
N GLU A 32 -14.98 11.81 13.78
CA GLU A 32 -14.29 12.47 12.68
C GLU A 32 -15.05 12.28 11.36
N PRO A 33 -15.10 13.28 10.48
CA PRO A 33 -15.67 13.12 9.14
C PRO A 33 -14.79 12.18 8.33
N VAL A 34 -15.16 10.90 8.28
CA VAL A 34 -14.50 9.90 7.46
C VAL A 34 -14.99 10.04 6.02
N LEU A 35 -14.05 10.01 5.07
CA LEU A 35 -14.40 9.93 3.66
C LEU A 35 -15.30 8.69 3.41
N PRO A 36 -16.34 8.81 2.58
CA PRO A 36 -17.20 7.67 2.28
C PRO A 36 -16.33 6.55 1.71
N ARG A 37 -16.59 5.32 2.18
CA ARG A 37 -15.85 4.14 1.74
C ARG A 37 -15.93 4.03 0.21
N GLN A 38 -14.78 3.91 -0.44
CA GLN A 38 -14.73 3.79 -1.90
C GLN A 38 -15.55 2.57 -2.33
N LYS A 39 -16.42 2.75 -3.33
CA LYS A 39 -17.26 1.67 -3.84
C LYS A 39 -16.35 0.61 -4.46
N LEU A 40 -16.30 -0.56 -3.83
CA LEU A 40 -15.60 -1.72 -4.37
C LEU A 40 -16.30 -2.16 -5.66
N GLY A 41 -15.52 -2.57 -6.66
CA GLY A 41 -16.08 -3.19 -7.87
C GLY A 41 -16.84 -4.49 -7.55
N PRO A 42 -17.67 -5.00 -8.46
CA PRO A 42 -18.53 -6.17 -8.21
C PRO A 42 -17.74 -7.41 -7.76
N VAL A 43 -16.55 -7.62 -8.33
CA VAL A 43 -15.65 -8.73 -7.96
C VAL A 43 -15.04 -8.52 -6.57
N ALA A 44 -14.60 -7.31 -6.26
CA ALA A 44 -14.03 -7.00 -4.95
C ALA A 44 -15.09 -7.08 -3.84
N ALA A 45 -16.31 -6.62 -4.11
CA ALA A 45 -17.46 -6.75 -3.21
C ALA A 45 -17.87 -8.22 -2.98
N PHE A 46 -17.78 -9.06 -4.02
CA PHE A 46 -17.97 -10.51 -3.88
C PHE A 46 -16.94 -11.11 -2.93
N TRP A 47 -15.65 -10.82 -3.12
CA TRP A 47 -14.59 -11.35 -2.25
C TRP A 47 -14.73 -10.87 -0.80
N GLU A 48 -15.08 -9.61 -0.57
CA GLU A 48 -15.35 -9.10 0.78
C GLU A 48 -16.47 -9.89 1.46
N ARG A 49 -17.60 -10.11 0.77
CA ARG A 49 -18.72 -10.92 1.27
C ARG A 49 -18.35 -12.39 1.48
N PHE A 50 -17.51 -12.95 0.61
CA PHE A 50 -17.04 -14.32 0.72
C PHE A 50 -16.15 -14.52 1.96
N LEU A 51 -15.35 -13.51 2.31
CA LEU A 51 -14.42 -13.52 3.45
C LEU A 51 -15.07 -13.17 4.79
N GLN A 52 -16.17 -12.41 4.81
CA GLN A 52 -16.89 -11.98 6.02
C GLN A 52 -17.24 -13.12 7.01
N PRO A 53 -17.58 -14.35 6.58
CA PRO A 53 -17.81 -15.46 7.51
C PRO A 53 -16.55 -16.01 8.18
N GLY A 54 -15.38 -15.38 8.01
CA GLY A 54 -14.20 -15.55 8.86
C GLY A 54 -13.48 -16.90 8.76
N GLY A 55 -13.94 -17.84 7.93
CA GLY A 55 -13.39 -19.19 7.87
C GLY A 55 -11.96 -19.26 7.34
N PHE A 56 -11.08 -20.01 8.02
CA PHE A 56 -9.68 -20.21 7.62
C PHE A 56 -9.55 -20.72 6.18
N TRP A 57 -10.37 -21.69 5.79
CA TRP A 57 -10.42 -22.23 4.43
C TRP A 57 -10.66 -21.16 3.37
N ARG A 58 -11.58 -20.21 3.62
CA ARG A 58 -11.94 -19.16 2.66
C ARG A 58 -10.80 -18.18 2.44
N HIS A 59 -10.07 -17.86 3.50
CA HIS A 59 -8.86 -17.03 3.43
C HIS A 59 -7.76 -17.74 2.64
N GLN A 60 -7.60 -19.05 2.81
CA GLN A 60 -6.62 -19.83 2.06
C GLN A 60 -6.92 -19.85 0.56
N VAL A 61 -8.18 -20.09 0.18
CA VAL A 61 -8.61 -20.04 -1.23
C VAL A 61 -8.38 -18.65 -1.83
N TYR A 62 -8.76 -17.60 -1.09
CA TYR A 62 -8.54 -16.22 -1.54
C TYR A 62 -7.05 -15.94 -1.79
N LYS A 63 -6.17 -16.31 -0.86
CA LYS A 63 -4.72 -16.14 -0.99
C LYS A 63 -4.16 -16.88 -2.22
N VAL A 64 -4.60 -18.10 -2.45
CA VAL A 64 -4.15 -18.88 -3.63
C VAL A 64 -4.59 -18.21 -4.93
N CYS A 65 -5.83 -17.70 -4.99
CA CYS A 65 -6.36 -17.00 -6.15
C CYS A 65 -5.64 -15.65 -6.41
N GLU A 66 -5.36 -14.89 -5.35
CA GLU A 66 -4.60 -13.65 -5.44
C GLU A 66 -3.15 -13.92 -5.91
N THR A 67 -2.51 -14.93 -5.32
CA THR A 67 -1.13 -15.31 -5.66
C THR A 67 -1.03 -15.82 -7.11
N SER A 68 -2.01 -16.61 -7.57
CA SER A 68 -2.04 -17.08 -8.95
C SER A 68 -2.23 -15.93 -9.94
N GLY A 69 -3.09 -14.96 -9.63
CA GLY A 69 -3.25 -13.73 -10.40
C GLY A 69 -1.95 -12.92 -10.47
N PHE A 70 -1.22 -12.80 -9.36
CA PHE A 70 0.09 -12.15 -9.34
C PHE A 70 1.11 -12.86 -10.22
N ILE A 71 1.23 -14.19 -10.11
CA ILE A 71 2.17 -14.98 -10.93
C ILE A 71 1.85 -14.83 -12.42
N LEU A 72 0.56 -14.93 -12.79
CA LEU A 72 0.14 -14.77 -14.18
C LEU A 72 0.53 -13.39 -14.72
N THR A 73 0.18 -12.32 -14.00
CA THR A 73 0.32 -10.95 -14.49
C THR A 73 1.75 -10.42 -14.40
N ARG A 74 2.50 -10.77 -13.35
CA ARG A 74 3.83 -10.23 -13.09
C ARG A 74 4.98 -11.12 -13.54
N VAL A 75 4.72 -12.41 -13.76
CA VAL A 75 5.77 -13.36 -14.17
C VAL A 75 5.48 -13.91 -15.54
N LEU A 76 4.33 -14.57 -15.73
CA LEU A 76 4.06 -15.33 -16.96
C LEU A 76 3.90 -14.42 -18.18
N VAL A 77 3.08 -13.36 -18.07
CA VAL A 77 2.85 -12.43 -19.18
C VAL A 77 4.14 -11.71 -19.61
N PRO A 78 4.94 -11.11 -18.71
CA PRO A 78 6.22 -10.52 -19.07
C PRO A 78 7.20 -11.54 -19.66
N ALA A 79 7.29 -12.74 -19.08
CA ALA A 79 8.16 -13.79 -19.60
C ALA A 79 7.79 -14.17 -21.05
N TRP A 80 6.49 -14.32 -21.35
CA TRP A 80 6.04 -14.58 -22.72
C TRP A 80 6.36 -13.44 -23.68
N ILE A 81 6.21 -12.18 -23.25
CA ILE A 81 6.56 -11.01 -24.05
C ILE A 81 8.07 -11.00 -24.35
N ILE A 82 8.90 -11.27 -23.35
CA ILE A 82 10.36 -11.34 -23.52
C ILE A 82 10.74 -12.47 -24.47
N CYS A 83 10.20 -13.68 -24.27
CA CYS A 83 10.47 -14.82 -25.14
C CYS A 83 10.04 -14.54 -26.59
N TYR A 84 8.88 -13.90 -26.79
CA TYR A 84 8.42 -13.48 -28.11
C TYR A 84 9.39 -12.48 -28.75
N TYR A 85 9.83 -11.48 -27.97
CA TYR A 85 10.76 -10.47 -28.44
C TYR A 85 12.12 -11.06 -28.83
N LEU A 86 12.68 -11.94 -28.00
CA LEU A 86 13.91 -12.65 -28.28
C LEU A 86 13.80 -13.47 -29.58
N LYS A 87 12.72 -14.24 -29.72
CA LYS A 87 12.49 -15.13 -30.87
C LYS A 87 12.37 -14.36 -32.20
N TYR A 88 11.61 -13.28 -32.23
CA TYR A 88 11.26 -12.64 -33.50
C TYR A 88 12.05 -11.36 -33.82
N HIS A 89 12.68 -10.72 -32.83
CA HIS A 89 13.41 -9.47 -33.04
C HIS A 89 14.91 -9.63 -32.82
N VAL A 90 15.32 -10.32 -31.75
CA VAL A 90 16.76 -10.41 -31.40
C VAL A 90 17.46 -11.47 -32.24
N MET A 91 16.90 -12.68 -32.35
CA MET A 91 17.48 -13.77 -33.15
C MET A 91 17.54 -13.48 -34.66
N LYS A 92 16.68 -12.59 -35.17
CA LYS A 92 16.68 -12.20 -36.59
C LYS A 92 17.81 -11.24 -36.96
N LYS A 93 18.46 -10.61 -35.97
CA LYS A 93 19.58 -9.68 -36.21
C LYS A 93 20.89 -10.45 -36.17
N PRO A 94 21.83 -10.17 -37.10
CA PRO A 94 23.16 -10.79 -37.03
C PRO A 94 23.84 -10.43 -35.71
N HIS A 95 24.42 -11.43 -35.04
CA HIS A 95 24.99 -11.32 -33.68
C HIS A 95 24.02 -10.83 -32.60
N GLY A 96 22.70 -10.93 -32.80
CA GLY A 96 21.71 -10.50 -31.80
C GLY A 96 21.74 -11.35 -30.53
N ILE A 97 22.02 -12.65 -30.65
CA ILE A 97 22.31 -13.55 -29.54
C ILE A 97 23.61 -14.29 -29.89
N VAL A 98 24.61 -14.18 -29.02
CA VAL A 98 25.88 -14.89 -29.16
C VAL A 98 26.03 -15.78 -27.94
N GLU A 99 26.10 -17.09 -28.16
CA GLU A 99 26.29 -18.08 -27.11
C GLU A 99 27.68 -18.72 -27.24
N SER A 100 28.29 -19.08 -26.12
CA SER A 100 29.51 -19.88 -26.11
C SER A 100 29.20 -21.32 -26.50
N ASN A 101 30.08 -21.95 -27.26
CA ASN A 101 29.92 -23.36 -27.63
C ASN A 101 29.80 -24.25 -26.38
N PRO A 102 28.91 -25.27 -26.41
CA PRO A 102 28.74 -26.18 -25.29
C PRO A 102 30.02 -26.97 -25.00
N ARG A 103 30.21 -27.36 -23.73
CA ARG A 103 31.40 -28.10 -23.30
C ARG A 103 31.35 -29.53 -23.83
N ILE A 104 32.38 -29.92 -24.57
CA ILE A 104 32.56 -31.30 -25.03
C ILE A 104 33.28 -32.05 -23.91
N PHE A 105 32.70 -33.17 -23.48
CA PHE A 105 33.27 -34.08 -22.48
C PHE A 105 33.99 -35.24 -23.17
N PRO A 106 35.07 -35.77 -22.56
CA PRO A 106 35.87 -36.85 -23.13
C PRO A 106 35.09 -38.17 -23.23
#